data_AF-F2X911-F1
#
_entry.id   AF-F2X911-F1
#
_cell.length_a   1.000
_cell.length_b   1.000
_cell.length_c   1.000
_cell.angle_alpha   90.00
_cell.angle_beta   90.00
_cell.angle_gamma   90.00
#
_symmetry.space_group_name_H-M   'P 1'
#
loop_
_entity.id
_entity.type
_entity.pdbx_description
1 polymer ?
#
loop_
_entity_poly.entity_id
_entity_poly.type
_entity_poly.pdbx_seq_one_letter_code
_entity_poly.pdbx_strand_id
1 'polypeptide(L)'
;GADLVLLDNFRPEELHPTAAALKAQFPSVSVEASGGVTLDNLPQFCGPHIDVISLGMLTQAAPALDFSLKLFAEGATPVPHARRS
;
A
#
# COMPACT_ATOMS: atom_id res chain seq x y z
N GLY A 1 -26.55 4.19 -8.86
CA GLY A 1 -25.94 4.75 -7.65
C GLY A 1 -24.44 4.78 -7.84
N ALA A 2 -23.66 5.13 -6.82
CA ALA A 2 -22.21 4.93 -6.87
C ALA A 2 -21.87 3.45 -6.69
N ASP A 3 -20.88 2.94 -7.41
CA ASP A 3 -20.39 1.57 -7.28
C ASP A 3 -19.34 1.43 -6.16
N LEU A 4 -18.64 2.53 -5.86
CA LEU A 4 -17.61 2.60 -4.83
C LEU A 4 -17.74 3.92 -4.06
N VAL A 5 -17.52 3.86 -2.75
CA VAL A 5 -17.48 5.01 -1.84
C VAL A 5 -16.12 5.09 -1.18
N LEU A 6 -15.50 6.25 -1.29
CA LEU A 6 -14.24 6.58 -0.66
C LEU A 6 -14.47 7.26 0.69
N LEU A 7 -13.98 6.64 1.77
CA LEU A 7 -13.90 7.21 3.11
C LEU A 7 -12.53 7.86 3.29
N ASP A 8 -12.45 9.16 3.02
CA ASP A 8 -11.19 9.92 3.01
C ASP A 8 -10.87 10.53 4.40
N ASN A 9 -9.63 10.34 4.85
CA ASN A 9 -9.08 10.89 6.11
C ASN A 9 -9.88 10.51 7.38
N PHE A 10 -10.55 9.36 7.36
CA PHE A 10 -11.23 8.82 8.55
C PHE A 10 -10.22 8.27 9.55
N ARG A 11 -10.49 8.46 10.85
CA ARG A 11 -9.78 7.75 11.90
C ARG A 11 -10.25 6.30 11.96
N PRO A 12 -9.39 5.32 12.29
CA PRO A 12 -9.78 3.91 12.34
C PRO A 12 -11.03 3.63 13.20
N GLU A 13 -11.18 4.34 14.32
CA GLU A 13 -12.35 4.23 15.21
C GLU A 13 -13.68 4.64 14.56
N GLU A 14 -13.65 5.51 13.56
CA GLU A 14 -14.84 6.00 12.83
C GLU A 14 -15.02 5.28 11.49
N LEU A 15 -13.92 4.82 10.89
CA LEU A 15 -13.88 4.13 9.61
C LEU A 15 -14.72 2.85 9.64
N HIS A 16 -14.43 1.95 10.58
CA HIS A 16 -15.06 0.62 10.61
C HIS A 16 -16.56 0.66 10.89
N PRO A 17 -17.07 1.45 11.87
CA PRO A 17 -18.52 1.60 12.06
C PRO A 17 -19.22 2.22 10.85
N THR A 18 -18.60 3.22 10.22
CA THR A 18 -19.15 3.88 9.02
C THR A 18 -19.24 2.90 7.85
N ALA A 19 -18.16 2.16 7.59
CA ALA A 19 -18.12 1.15 6.52
C ALA A 19 -19.14 0.03 6.76
N ALA A 20 -19.27 -0.44 8.01
CA ALA A 20 -20.25 -1.46 8.37
C ALA A 20 -21.69 -0.97 8.14
N ALA A 21 -22.01 0.26 8.56
CA ALA A 21 -23.32 0.86 8.33
C ALA A 21 -23.63 1.03 6.84
N LEU A 22 -22.64 1.48 6.05
CA LEU A 22 -22.79 1.64 4.61
C LEU A 22 -23.03 0.29 3.91
N LYS A 23 -22.22 -0.72 4.22
CA LYS A 23 -22.38 -2.09 3.66
C LYS A 23 -23.70 -2.75 4.08
N ALA A 24 -24.19 -2.48 5.29
CA ALA A 24 -25.48 -3.00 5.74
C ALA A 24 -26.65 -2.41 4.94
N GLN A 25 -26.56 -1.13 4.55
CA GLN A 25 -27.60 -0.46 3.77
C GLN A 25 -27.43 -0.70 2.25
N PHE A 26 -26.20 -0.79 1.78
CA PHE A 26 -25.83 -0.90 0.36
C PHE A 26 -24.80 -2.02 0.16
N PRO A 27 -25.20 -3.29 0.24
CA PRO A 27 -24.27 -4.43 0.23
C PRO A 27 -23.49 -4.58 -1.09
N SER A 28 -24.00 -4.02 -2.19
CA SER A 28 -23.34 -4.05 -3.50
C SER A 28 -22.28 -2.97 -3.69
N VAL A 29 -22.20 -1.98 -2.78
CA VAL A 29 -21.25 -0.86 -2.89
C VAL A 29 -19.91 -1.28 -2.30
N SER A 30 -18.83 -1.02 -3.03
CA SER A 30 -17.46 -1.20 -2.53
C SER A 30 -17.03 -0.01 -1.67
N VAL A 31 -16.20 -0.27 -0.65
CA VAL A 31 -15.69 0.75 0.26
C VAL A 31 -14.17 0.82 0.15
N GLU A 32 -13.69 2.03 -0.15
CA GLU A 32 -12.28 2.37 -0.14
C GLU A 32 -11.95 3.24 1.08
N ALA A 33 -10.83 2.96 1.75
CA ALA A 33 -10.24 3.83 2.76
C ALA A 33 -8.99 4.53 2.20
N SER A 34 -8.85 5.84 2.44
CA SER A 34 -7.66 6.61 2.05
C SER A 34 -7.37 7.76 3.00
N GLY A 35 -6.22 8.40 2.79
CA GLY A 35 -5.76 9.55 3.58
C GLY A 35 -4.99 9.15 4.84
N GLY A 36 -3.77 9.66 5.01
CA GLY A 36 -2.97 9.45 6.22
C GLY A 36 -2.50 8.01 6.51
N VAL A 37 -2.71 7.07 5.59
CA VAL A 37 -2.31 5.67 5.75
C VAL A 37 -0.80 5.51 5.49
N THR A 38 -0.11 4.90 6.45
CA THR A 38 1.30 4.54 6.42
C THR A 38 1.48 3.03 6.59
N LEU A 39 2.67 2.49 6.33
CA LEU A 39 2.95 1.07 6.55
C LEU A 39 2.74 0.67 8.03
N ASP A 40 3.06 1.55 8.96
CA ASP A 40 2.95 1.30 10.41
C ASP A 40 1.50 1.27 10.90
N ASN A 41 0.64 2.14 10.36
CA ASN A 41 -0.76 2.23 10.78
C ASN A 41 -1.72 1.41 9.89
N LEU A 42 -1.26 0.87 8.76
CA LEU A 42 -2.05 0.08 7.81
C LEU A 42 -2.93 -1.00 8.47
N PRO A 43 -2.43 -1.81 9.44
CA PRO A 43 -3.26 -2.84 10.07
C PRO A 43 -4.53 -2.30 10.73
N GLN A 44 -4.55 -1.02 11.13
CA GLN A 44 -5.70 -0.37 11.77
C GLN A 44 -6.82 -0.06 10.76
N PHE A 45 -6.49 0.07 9.47
CA PHE A 45 -7.45 0.33 8.39
C PHE A 45 -8.00 -0.96 7.77
N CYS A 46 -7.33 -2.10 7.99
CA CYS A 46 -7.82 -3.40 7.56
C CYS A 46 -9.07 -3.81 8.37
N GLY A 47 -10.15 -4.15 7.67
CA GLY A 47 -11.39 -4.57 8.30
C GLY A 47 -12.33 -5.31 7.35
N PRO A 48 -13.33 -6.04 7.87
CA PRO A 48 -14.21 -6.90 7.07
C PRO A 48 -15.13 -6.15 6.09
N HIS A 49 -15.26 -4.83 6.26
CA HIS A 49 -16.13 -3.99 5.44
C HIS A 49 -15.35 -3.01 4.54
N ILE A 50 -14.02 -3.11 4.50
CA ILE A 50 -13.14 -2.31 3.66
C ILE A 50 -12.63 -3.21 2.54
N ASP A 51 -12.93 -2.85 1.29
CA ASP A 51 -12.56 -3.65 0.11
C ASP A 51 -11.21 -3.19 -0.48
N VAL A 52 -10.92 -1.89 -0.37
CA VAL A 52 -9.72 -1.27 -0.93
C VAL A 52 -9.09 -0.32 0.09
N ILE A 53 -7.76 -0.31 0.18
CA ILE A 53 -6.99 0.69 0.92
C ILE A 53 -5.98 1.30 -0.04
N SER A 54 -6.07 2.61 -0.26
CA SER A 54 -5.13 3.33 -1.11
C SER A 54 -4.09 4.07 -0.28
N LEU A 55 -2.82 3.94 -0.66
CA LEU A 55 -1.68 4.49 0.04
C LEU A 55 -0.84 5.34 -0.91
N GLY A 56 -0.95 6.68 -0.80
CA GLY A 56 -0.14 7.60 -1.62
C GLY A 56 1.37 7.42 -1.43
N MET A 57 1.80 6.93 -0.26
CA MET A 57 3.21 6.67 0.04
C MET A 57 3.88 5.66 -0.92
N LEU A 58 3.10 4.77 -1.55
CA LEU A 58 3.62 3.76 -2.48
C LEU A 58 4.25 4.39 -3.74
N THR A 59 3.88 5.63 -4.08
CA THR A 59 4.43 6.34 -5.23
C THR A 59 5.16 7.63 -4.84
N GLN A 60 4.72 8.32 -3.78
CA GLN A 60 5.31 9.59 -3.36
C GLN A 60 6.52 9.44 -2.43
N ALA A 61 6.65 8.29 -1.75
CA ALA A 61 7.66 8.07 -0.73
C ALA A 61 8.38 6.72 -0.83
N ALA A 62 8.25 6.01 -1.97
CA ALA A 62 8.93 4.75 -2.20
C ALA A 62 10.41 4.99 -2.55
N PRO A 63 11.39 4.51 -1.74
CA PRO A 63 12.79 4.66 -2.06
C PRO A 63 13.16 3.81 -3.29
N ALA A 64 14.04 4.35 -4.14
CA ALA A 64 14.57 3.59 -5.26
C ALA A 64 15.42 2.41 -4.79
N LEU A 65 15.36 1.29 -5.50
CA LEU A 65 16.23 0.14 -5.27
C LEU A 65 17.62 0.40 -5.85
N ASP A 66 18.66 -0.02 -5.12
CA ASP A 66 20.05 0.08 -5.58
C ASP A 66 20.38 -1.09 -6.52
N PHE A 67 20.56 -0.80 -7.81
CA PHE A 67 20.93 -1.76 -8.83
C PHE A 67 22.35 -1.52 -9.33
N SER A 68 23.09 -2.60 -9.60
CA SER A 68 24.41 -2.53 -10.24
C SER A 68 24.49 -3.46 -11.44
N LEU A 69 25.08 -2.98 -12.53
CA LEU A 69 25.40 -3.77 -13.71
C LEU A 69 26.92 -3.98 -13.76
N LYS A 70 27.37 -5.24 -13.70
CA LYS A 70 28.79 -5.60 -13.81
C LYS A 70 29.01 -6.34 -15.12
N LEU A 71 29.60 -5.66 -16.10
CA LEU A 71 30.00 -6.30 -17.35
C LEU A 71 31.22 -7.20 -17.09
N PHE A 72 31.17 -8.43 -17.61
CA PHE A 72 32.31 -9.34 -17.68
C PHE A 72 32.48 -9.78 -19.13
N ALA A 73 33.72 -9.73 -19.63
CA ALA A 73 34.04 -10.22 -20.96
C ALA A 73 33.93 -11.76 -21.00
N GLU A 74 33.38 -12.33 -22.07
CA GLU A 74 33.44 -13.78 -22.27
C GLU A 74 34.91 -14.24 -22.26
N GLY A 75 35.22 -15.19 -21.37
CA GLY A 75 36.57 -15.74 -21.18
C GLY A 75 37.38 -15.17 -20.01
N ALA A 76 36.95 -14.08 -19.37
CA ALA A 76 37.56 -13.60 -18.13
C ALA A 76 36.68 -13.97 -16.94
N THR A 77 37.06 -15.00 -16.18
CA THR A 77 36.34 -15.39 -14.96
C THR A 77 36.30 -14.21 -13.99
N PRO A 78 35.12 -13.70 -13.59
CA PRO A 78 35.05 -12.54 -12.72
C PRO A 78 35.49 -12.94 -11.31
N VAL A 79 36.56 -12.31 -10.80
CA VAL A 79 36.95 -12.42 -9.40
C VAL A 79 36.01 -11.54 -8.57
N PRO A 80 35.26 -12.07 -7.60
CA PRO A 80 34.36 -11.26 -6.80
C PRO A 80 35.19 -10.30 -5.92
N HIS A 81 35.13 -9.01 -6.22
CA HIS A 81 35.60 -8.00 -5.28
C HIS A 81 34.65 -7.95 -4.08
N ALA A 82 35.07 -8.58 -2.99
CA ALA A 82 34.46 -8.41 -1.68
C ALA A 82 34.53 -6.93 -1.27
N ARG A 83 33.38 -6.36 -0.88
CA ARG A 83 33.32 -5.01 -0.30
C ARG A 83 34.29 -4.97 0.89
N ARG A 84 35.27 -4.05 0.86
CA ARG A 84 35.99 -3.66 2.08
C ARG A 84 35.02 -2.84 2.93
N SER A 85 34.89 -3.25 4.19
CA SER A 85 34.20 -2.55 5.28
C SER A 85 34.81 -1.19 5.56
#